data_AF-U6GKD1-F1
#
_entry.id   AF-U6GKD1-F1
#
_cell.length_a   1.000
_cell.length_b   1.000
_cell.length_c   1.000
_cell.angle_alpha   90.00
_cell.angle_beta   90.00
_cell.angle_gamma   90.00
#
_symmetry.space_group_name_H-M   'P 1'
#
loop_
_entity.id
_entity.type
_entity.pdbx_description
1 polymer ?
#
loop_
_entity_poly.entity_id
_entity_poly.type
_entity_poly.pdbx_seq_one_letter_code
_entity_poly.pdbx_strand_id
1 'polypeptide(L)'
;MGRPRVCCILRIAAGRGPALLPTAAAATAGTPATAAAAAKTHRFWVSPVAHSTAATARAAAATAAAAAAAELPFAAVLAARRSYSSSSRSSSSGGSLPQASSAAVSAAVEALQQQLSAAAAEKQQRMQRLRKEFGSVQIGEVTPLNVMGGMRGLTALLTETSRVDPEQGLRLHGVPMRQLLLQQLPKMNSAHLYPSVEALLWYLLTSKVPTASEVSLMQRCLYEMMISAASEGSAAAGAGAGAAAAAEGFTQERFIRVPAALPALLQVLPADGHPMAAFAAAAAALSDYSFFRVATEEGVISKKDIWRPALVDALALVARAAVAAAHIYRNKFGEGEMPAPDPDLDFATNFSRLLGFKGQQQEELLRLYLLLHADHEGGNVSAHAAHLVGSSLADPFAAFAAGMAGLGGPLHGLANQKCLAWLRSAQQQLRGSPPTKDNIRDIALATLKAGGVIPGFGHAVLRVTDPRFTMQREFALRHIPEDPLFQLLEVVREVVPQILAGKVSSPYPNVDCHSGVLLQALGLQQEKFYTVLFGVSRSLGIASQFVWARALGLPIERPKSVTLSCLEELSSKSSN
;
A
#
# COMPACT_ATOMS: atom_id res chain seq x y z
N MET A 1 -24.96 9.28 46.83
CA MET A 1 -24.24 8.19 46.14
C MET A 1 -25.16 7.78 44.97
N GLY A 2 -24.92 8.03 43.68
CA GLY A 2 -23.68 8.09 42.88
C GLY A 2 -23.54 6.74 42.15
N ARG A 3 -23.61 6.59 40.81
CA ARG A 3 -23.48 7.53 39.67
C ARG A 3 -24.39 7.10 38.49
N PRO A 4 -24.84 7.99 37.59
CA PRO A 4 -25.40 7.60 36.28
C PRO A 4 -24.30 7.42 35.22
N ARG A 5 -24.52 6.52 34.25
CA ARG A 5 -23.64 6.34 33.07
C ARG A 5 -24.01 7.35 31.98
N VAL A 6 -23.02 8.10 31.48
CA VAL A 6 -23.22 9.05 30.37
C VAL A 6 -23.08 8.31 29.04
N CYS A 7 -24.11 8.37 28.21
CA CYS A 7 -24.11 7.88 26.84
C CYS A 7 -24.20 9.08 25.88
N CYS A 8 -23.11 9.38 25.16
CA CYS A 8 -23.07 10.51 24.23
C CYS A 8 -23.63 10.10 22.85
N ILE A 9 -24.93 10.31 22.64
CA ILE A 9 -25.56 10.29 21.32
C ILE A 9 -25.50 11.70 20.75
N LEU A 10 -24.96 11.87 19.53
CA LEU A 10 -25.09 13.14 18.80
C LEU A 10 -26.56 13.39 18.47
N ARG A 11 -27.13 14.49 18.97
CA ARG A 11 -28.39 15.07 18.48
C ARG A 11 -28.08 16.35 17.72
N ILE A 12 -28.41 16.36 16.43
CA ILE A 12 -28.50 17.59 15.64
C ILE A 12 -29.85 18.24 15.96
N ALA A 13 -29.84 19.49 16.41
CA ALA A 13 -31.06 20.23 16.75
C ALA A 13 -31.61 20.97 15.52
N ALA A 14 -32.92 20.85 15.28
CA ALA A 14 -33.64 21.63 14.27
C ALA A 14 -34.22 22.91 14.90
N GLY A 15 -34.08 24.05 14.21
CA GLY A 15 -34.73 25.32 14.56
C GLY A 15 -35.73 25.75 13.48
N ARG A 16 -36.89 26.26 13.88
CA ARG A 16 -37.95 26.77 12.97
C ARG A 16 -37.79 28.28 12.72
N GLY A 17 -38.29 28.75 11.56
CA GLY A 17 -38.33 30.18 11.16
C GLY A 17 -39.40 31.01 11.89
N PRO A 18 -39.67 32.26 11.45
CA PRO A 18 -40.63 32.51 10.35
C PRO A 18 -40.16 33.62 9.36
N ALA A 19 -40.35 33.54 8.03
CA ALA A 19 -41.56 33.76 7.19
C ALA A 19 -41.62 35.16 6.52
N LEU A 20 -41.86 35.20 5.20
CA LEU A 20 -42.83 36.08 4.48
C LEU A 20 -42.77 35.86 2.94
N LEU A 21 -43.95 35.94 2.29
CA LEU A 21 -44.20 35.88 0.83
C LEU A 21 -44.80 37.24 0.37
N PRO A 22 -44.74 37.62 -0.94
CA PRO A 22 -45.79 37.30 -1.95
C PRO A 22 -45.19 36.90 -3.33
N THR A 23 -45.67 35.91 -4.11
CA THR A 23 -46.94 35.69 -4.85
C THR A 23 -47.25 36.58 -6.07
N ALA A 24 -47.19 35.98 -7.27
CA ALA A 24 -48.06 36.18 -8.45
C ALA A 24 -47.97 34.86 -9.28
N ALA A 25 -49.02 34.06 -9.55
CA ALA A 25 -50.30 34.29 -10.26
C ALA A 25 -50.15 34.43 -11.79
N ALA A 26 -51.01 33.90 -12.68
CA ALA A 26 -51.97 32.78 -12.67
C ALA A 26 -52.59 32.64 -14.10
N ALA A 27 -52.90 31.42 -14.58
CA ALA A 27 -53.86 31.11 -15.69
C ALA A 27 -53.87 29.58 -15.95
N THR A 28 -54.89 28.78 -15.58
CA THR A 28 -56.18 28.48 -16.28
C THR A 28 -56.03 27.79 -17.65
N ALA A 29 -56.78 26.74 -18.02
CA ALA A 29 -57.73 25.85 -17.32
C ALA A 29 -58.06 24.62 -18.23
N GLY A 30 -58.68 23.55 -17.72
CA GLY A 30 -59.32 22.50 -18.56
C GLY A 30 -59.23 21.05 -18.07
N THR A 31 -60.31 20.55 -17.48
CA THR A 31 -60.56 19.15 -17.02
C THR A 31 -61.85 18.62 -17.69
N PRO A 32 -62.32 17.34 -17.52
CA PRO A 32 -61.71 16.11 -16.96
C PRO A 32 -62.00 14.80 -17.79
N ALA A 33 -61.73 13.63 -17.17
CA ALA A 33 -62.33 12.29 -17.40
C ALA A 33 -61.73 11.38 -18.53
N THR A 34 -61.55 10.06 -18.39
CA THR A 34 -61.72 9.11 -17.25
C THR A 34 -60.98 7.76 -17.46
N ALA A 35 -60.52 7.15 -16.35
CA ALA A 35 -60.46 5.70 -16.06
C ALA A 35 -59.42 4.71 -16.69
N ALA A 36 -59.08 3.72 -15.86
CA ALA A 36 -58.64 2.33 -16.14
C ALA A 36 -57.15 1.99 -16.44
N ALA A 37 -56.44 1.73 -15.33
CA ALA A 37 -55.35 0.77 -15.09
C ALA A 37 -54.93 -0.27 -16.17
N ALA A 38 -53.61 -0.46 -16.32
CA ALA A 38 -52.95 -1.78 -16.39
C ALA A 38 -51.43 -1.66 -16.14
N ALA A 39 -50.83 -2.62 -15.44
CA ALA A 39 -49.39 -2.72 -15.25
C ALA A 39 -48.71 -3.57 -16.35
N LYS A 40 -47.47 -3.22 -16.75
CA LYS A 40 -46.41 -4.18 -17.18
C LYS A 40 -45.06 -3.51 -17.49
N THR A 41 -44.05 -3.90 -16.70
CA THR A 41 -42.65 -4.20 -17.11
C THR A 41 -42.09 -3.60 -18.41
N HIS A 42 -41.11 -2.69 -18.31
CA HIS A 42 -40.19 -2.40 -19.42
C HIS A 42 -39.07 -3.45 -19.50
N ARG A 43 -38.94 -4.11 -20.66
CA ARG A 43 -37.76 -4.90 -21.04
C ARG A 43 -36.74 -4.00 -21.75
N PHE A 44 -35.46 -4.19 -21.44
CA PHE A 44 -34.36 -3.69 -22.26
C PHE A 44 -34.24 -4.50 -23.57
N TRP A 45 -33.75 -3.84 -24.62
CA TRP A 45 -33.43 -4.47 -25.90
C TRP A 45 -32.10 -5.23 -25.84
N VAL A 46 -32.07 -6.44 -26.41
CA VAL A 46 -30.86 -7.16 -26.82
C VAL A 46 -31.16 -7.84 -28.15
N SER A 47 -30.36 -7.58 -29.19
CA SER A 47 -30.43 -8.30 -30.46
C SER A 47 -29.55 -9.56 -30.43
N PRO A 48 -29.96 -10.67 -31.07
CA PRO A 48 -29.20 -11.92 -31.09
C PRO A 48 -28.16 -11.96 -32.23
N VAL A 49 -27.07 -12.69 -32.01
CA VAL A 49 -26.15 -13.14 -33.08
C VAL A 49 -26.03 -14.67 -32.99
N ALA A 50 -26.00 -15.32 -34.16
CA ALA A 50 -26.22 -16.76 -34.31
C ALA A 50 -25.03 -17.65 -33.87
N HIS A 51 -25.34 -18.91 -33.55
CA HIS A 51 -24.35 -19.95 -33.25
C HIS A 51 -23.72 -20.53 -34.52
N SER A 52 -22.46 -20.98 -34.43
CA SER A 52 -21.87 -21.92 -35.40
C SER A 52 -21.13 -23.07 -34.69
N THR A 53 -21.01 -24.20 -35.39
CA THR A 53 -20.75 -25.52 -34.82
C THR A 53 -19.26 -25.87 -34.75
N ALA A 54 -18.56 -25.40 -33.72
CA ALA A 54 -17.13 -25.68 -33.49
C ALA A 54 -16.79 -26.33 -32.13
N ALA A 55 -17.79 -26.84 -31.40
CA ALA A 55 -17.65 -27.25 -29.99
C ALA A 55 -17.16 -28.69 -29.75
N THR A 56 -17.28 -29.60 -30.73
CA THR A 56 -17.13 -31.06 -30.50
C THR A 56 -15.74 -31.63 -30.76
N ALA A 57 -14.81 -30.89 -31.37
CA ALA A 57 -13.46 -31.40 -31.66
C ALA A 57 -12.43 -31.19 -30.53
N ARG A 58 -12.65 -30.26 -29.59
CA ARG A 58 -11.66 -29.93 -28.53
C ARG A 58 -11.69 -30.87 -27.32
N ALA A 59 -12.74 -31.67 -27.15
CA ALA A 59 -12.89 -32.54 -25.97
C ALA A 59 -12.01 -33.80 -26.00
N ALA A 60 -11.64 -34.30 -27.18
CA ALA A 60 -10.92 -35.57 -27.32
C ALA A 60 -9.38 -35.45 -27.20
N ALA A 61 -8.81 -34.27 -27.43
CA ALA A 61 -7.36 -34.06 -27.33
C ALA A 61 -6.87 -33.81 -25.88
N ALA A 62 -7.77 -33.41 -24.99
CA ALA A 62 -7.43 -33.01 -23.62
C ALA A 62 -7.04 -34.19 -22.70
N THR A 63 -7.48 -35.41 -23.01
CA THR A 63 -7.27 -36.60 -22.16
C THR A 63 -5.96 -37.34 -22.42
N ALA A 64 -5.25 -37.07 -23.52
CA ALA A 64 -3.96 -37.71 -23.82
C ALA A 64 -2.73 -36.94 -23.25
N ALA A 65 -2.82 -35.62 -23.11
CA ALA A 65 -1.69 -34.78 -22.70
C ALA A 65 -1.41 -34.80 -21.17
N ALA A 66 -2.38 -35.23 -20.35
CA ALA A 66 -2.31 -35.15 -18.89
C ALA A 66 -1.34 -36.15 -18.22
N ALA A 67 -0.85 -37.15 -18.96
CA ALA A 67 -0.03 -38.25 -18.41
C ALA A 67 1.49 -38.05 -18.52
N ALA A 68 1.97 -37.01 -19.21
CA ALA A 68 3.40 -36.79 -19.51
C ALA A 68 4.02 -35.57 -18.78
N ALA A 69 3.30 -34.96 -17.83
CA ALA A 69 3.68 -33.69 -17.20
C ALA A 69 4.31 -33.81 -15.80
N ALA A 70 4.89 -34.97 -15.47
CA ALA A 70 5.71 -35.16 -14.28
C ALA A 70 7.20 -35.23 -14.70
N GLU A 71 8.09 -34.60 -13.92
CA GLU A 71 9.56 -34.59 -14.11
C GLU A 71 10.11 -33.82 -15.34
N LEU A 72 9.95 -32.49 -15.40
CA LEU A 72 10.86 -31.61 -16.18
C LEU A 72 11.12 -30.25 -15.50
N PRO A 73 12.36 -29.71 -15.57
CA PRO A 73 12.71 -28.41 -14.98
C PRO A 73 12.15 -27.22 -15.79
N PHE A 74 11.81 -26.15 -15.07
CA PHE A 74 11.04 -24.98 -15.51
C PHE A 74 11.54 -24.29 -16.81
N ALA A 75 12.83 -24.41 -17.16
CA ALA A 75 13.40 -23.81 -18.36
C ALA A 75 12.95 -24.46 -19.69
N ALA A 76 12.49 -25.72 -19.68
CA ALA A 76 12.30 -26.51 -20.90
C ALA A 76 10.93 -26.35 -21.60
N VAL A 77 9.95 -25.70 -20.96
CA VAL A 77 8.56 -25.63 -21.46
C VAL A 77 8.38 -24.65 -22.64
N LEU A 78 9.33 -23.73 -22.85
CA LEU A 78 9.15 -22.57 -23.75
C LEU A 78 9.75 -22.73 -25.17
N ALA A 79 10.41 -23.86 -25.48
CA ALA A 79 11.24 -24.00 -26.69
C ALA A 79 10.58 -24.70 -27.90
N ALA A 80 9.26 -24.54 -28.11
CA ALA A 80 8.53 -25.34 -29.11
C ALA A 80 7.51 -24.59 -30.00
N ARG A 81 7.99 -23.75 -30.93
CA ARG A 81 7.56 -23.68 -32.36
C ARG A 81 8.26 -22.55 -33.12
N ARG A 82 9.05 -22.86 -34.15
CA ARG A 82 9.63 -21.89 -35.09
C ARG A 82 8.80 -21.81 -36.39
N SER A 83 8.59 -20.61 -36.91
CA SER A 83 8.96 -20.19 -38.29
C SER A 83 8.24 -18.91 -38.74
N TYR A 84 8.98 -17.84 -39.08
CA TYR A 84 9.14 -17.35 -40.48
C TYR A 84 10.15 -16.18 -40.62
N SER A 85 10.69 -16.04 -41.84
CA SER A 85 11.71 -15.06 -42.31
C SER A 85 11.25 -13.59 -42.22
N SER A 86 12.03 -12.61 -41.76
CA SER A 86 13.29 -11.99 -42.26
C SER A 86 13.11 -10.81 -43.25
N SER A 87 13.42 -9.60 -42.75
CA SER A 87 13.88 -8.34 -43.41
C SER A 87 13.62 -7.17 -42.45
N SER A 88 14.38 -6.08 -42.36
CA SER A 88 15.69 -5.71 -42.96
C SER A 88 16.45 -4.80 -41.98
N ARG A 89 17.68 -4.36 -42.29
CA ARG A 89 18.47 -3.43 -41.45
C ARG A 89 18.57 -2.02 -42.03
N SER A 90 18.42 -1.01 -41.18
CA SER A 90 19.02 0.33 -41.38
C SER A 90 19.70 0.76 -40.10
N SER A 91 20.94 1.26 -40.20
CA SER A 91 21.80 1.55 -39.05
C SER A 91 21.59 2.97 -38.50
N SER A 92 21.24 3.07 -37.22
CA SER A 92 21.41 4.27 -36.40
C SER A 92 22.01 3.88 -35.05
N SER A 93 23.05 4.58 -34.61
CA SER A 93 23.82 4.26 -33.41
C SER A 93 23.08 4.63 -32.12
N GLY A 94 22.19 3.75 -31.66
CA GLY A 94 21.72 3.68 -30.28
C GLY A 94 22.47 2.56 -29.55
N GLY A 95 23.07 2.86 -28.39
CA GLY A 95 23.78 1.86 -27.60
C GLY A 95 22.83 0.81 -27.04
N SER A 96 22.98 -0.45 -27.45
CA SER A 96 22.24 -1.58 -26.86
C SER A 96 22.64 -1.79 -25.40
N LEU A 97 21.67 -1.74 -24.48
CA LEU A 97 21.90 -2.04 -23.08
C LEU A 97 22.31 -3.53 -22.89
N PRO A 98 23.23 -3.85 -21.97
CA PRO A 98 23.86 -5.17 -21.95
C PRO A 98 23.02 -6.25 -21.25
N GLN A 99 23.11 -7.49 -21.77
CA GLN A 99 22.53 -8.72 -21.21
C GLN A 99 22.91 -8.99 -19.73
N ALA A 100 24.00 -8.40 -19.23
CA ALA A 100 24.39 -8.51 -17.83
C ALA A 100 23.35 -7.92 -16.85
N SER A 101 22.53 -6.97 -17.31
CA SER A 101 21.56 -6.28 -16.45
C SER A 101 20.33 -7.13 -16.11
N SER A 102 19.81 -7.90 -17.07
CA SER A 102 18.75 -8.88 -16.83
C SER A 102 19.24 -10.08 -16.00
N ALA A 103 20.54 -10.40 -16.05
CA ALA A 103 21.13 -11.48 -15.26
C ALA A 103 21.08 -11.21 -13.74
N ALA A 104 21.35 -9.97 -13.31
CA ALA A 104 21.27 -9.60 -11.89
C ALA A 104 19.82 -9.69 -11.35
N VAL A 105 18.84 -9.24 -12.15
CA VAL A 105 17.42 -9.38 -11.80
C VAL A 105 17.01 -10.86 -11.76
N SER A 106 17.46 -11.67 -12.71
CA SER A 106 17.18 -13.12 -12.72
C SER A 106 17.71 -13.81 -11.48
N ALA A 107 18.99 -13.60 -11.14
CA ALA A 107 19.62 -14.19 -9.97
C ALA A 107 18.91 -13.79 -8.65
N ALA A 108 18.49 -12.52 -8.53
CA ALA A 108 17.74 -12.05 -7.36
C ALA A 108 16.36 -12.72 -7.26
N VAL A 109 15.64 -12.80 -8.37
CA VAL A 109 14.33 -13.46 -8.45
C VAL A 109 14.45 -14.96 -8.17
N GLU A 110 15.47 -15.64 -8.69
CA GLU A 110 15.73 -17.07 -8.43
C GLU A 110 16.03 -17.35 -6.96
N ALA A 111 16.91 -16.55 -6.33
CA ALA A 111 17.24 -16.69 -4.92
C ALA A 111 16.02 -16.43 -4.01
N LEU A 112 15.23 -15.39 -4.31
CA LEU A 112 13.96 -15.14 -3.63
C LEU A 112 12.96 -16.28 -3.84
N GLN A 113 12.81 -16.80 -5.07
CA GLN A 113 11.92 -17.93 -5.36
C GLN A 113 12.33 -19.19 -4.59
N GLN A 114 13.63 -19.45 -4.41
CA GLN A 114 14.12 -20.57 -3.61
C GLN A 114 13.73 -20.42 -2.13
N GLN A 115 14.02 -19.28 -1.51
CA GLN A 115 13.70 -19.05 -0.09
C GLN A 115 12.19 -19.01 0.16
N LEU A 116 11.43 -18.33 -0.70
CA LEU A 116 9.98 -18.23 -0.61
C LEU A 116 9.31 -19.58 -0.85
N SER A 117 9.78 -20.43 -1.77
CA SER A 117 9.23 -21.77 -1.96
C SER A 117 9.31 -22.61 -0.67
N ALA A 118 10.44 -22.54 0.04
CA ALA A 118 10.62 -23.22 1.32
C ALA A 118 9.70 -22.66 2.42
N ALA A 119 9.66 -21.34 2.60
CA ALA A 119 8.82 -20.69 3.61
C ALA A 119 7.31 -20.83 3.33
N ALA A 120 6.92 -20.84 2.05
CA ALA A 120 5.55 -21.08 1.62
C ALA A 120 5.11 -22.52 1.85
N ALA A 121 5.97 -23.52 1.64
CA ALA A 121 5.63 -24.91 1.94
C ALA A 121 5.26 -25.11 3.43
N GLU A 122 6.04 -24.53 4.34
CA GLU A 122 5.75 -24.57 5.79
C GLU A 122 4.40 -23.91 6.13
N LYS A 123 4.19 -22.66 5.67
CA LYS A 123 2.94 -21.93 5.93
C LYS A 123 1.72 -22.58 5.25
N GLN A 124 1.88 -23.19 4.07
CA GLN A 124 0.83 -23.99 3.41
C GLN A 124 0.45 -25.21 4.26
N GLN A 125 1.42 -25.98 4.77
CA GLN A 125 1.17 -27.11 5.67
C GLN A 125 0.46 -26.64 6.96
N ARG A 126 0.93 -25.54 7.55
CA ARG A 126 0.27 -24.93 8.73
C ARG A 126 -1.18 -24.51 8.42
N MET A 127 -1.44 -23.91 7.27
CA MET A 127 -2.78 -23.51 6.86
C MET A 127 -3.70 -24.74 6.59
N GLN A 128 -3.17 -25.82 6.00
CA GLN A 128 -3.89 -27.08 5.86
C GLN A 128 -4.23 -27.69 7.21
N ARG A 129 -3.26 -27.70 8.15
CA ARG A 129 -3.45 -28.16 9.53
C ARG A 129 -4.53 -27.34 10.24
N LEU A 130 -4.45 -26.01 10.20
CA LEU A 130 -5.45 -25.12 10.79
C LEU A 130 -6.86 -25.36 10.24
N ARG A 131 -7.01 -25.57 8.92
CA ARG A 131 -8.29 -25.92 8.30
C ARG A 131 -8.83 -27.27 8.78
N LYS A 132 -7.96 -28.27 8.97
CA LYS A 132 -8.34 -29.63 9.40
C LYS A 132 -8.69 -29.70 10.88
N GLU A 133 -7.89 -29.08 11.75
CA GLU A 133 -8.04 -29.17 13.21
C GLU A 133 -8.98 -28.11 13.78
N PHE A 134 -9.03 -26.91 13.20
CA PHE A 134 -9.70 -25.74 13.78
C PHE A 134 -10.65 -25.02 12.80
N GLY A 135 -10.95 -25.59 11.63
CA GLY A 135 -11.73 -24.93 10.58
C GLY A 135 -13.18 -24.55 10.96
N SER A 136 -13.71 -25.14 12.04
CA SER A 136 -15.03 -24.83 12.61
C SER A 136 -14.97 -24.10 13.96
N VAL A 137 -13.78 -23.77 14.47
CA VAL A 137 -13.62 -23.05 15.75
C VAL A 137 -13.98 -21.58 15.56
N GLN A 138 -14.87 -21.09 16.41
CA GLN A 138 -15.26 -19.68 16.44
C GLN A 138 -14.12 -18.83 17.03
N ILE A 139 -13.69 -17.81 16.28
CA ILE A 139 -12.61 -16.89 16.70
C ILE A 139 -13.11 -15.49 17.07
N GLY A 140 -14.44 -15.29 17.06
CA GLY A 140 -15.11 -14.04 17.38
C GLY A 140 -16.58 -14.07 16.95
N GLU A 141 -17.37 -13.14 17.50
CA GLU A 141 -18.79 -12.97 17.17
C GLU A 141 -18.99 -11.77 16.24
N VAL A 142 -20.08 -11.79 15.45
CA VAL A 142 -20.47 -10.67 14.58
C VAL A 142 -21.79 -10.09 15.07
N THR A 143 -21.76 -8.84 15.54
CA THR A 143 -22.93 -8.09 16.00
C THR A 143 -23.37 -7.03 14.98
N PRO A 144 -24.61 -6.51 15.06
CA PRO A 144 -25.04 -5.37 14.23
C PRO A 144 -24.13 -4.14 14.36
N LEU A 145 -23.51 -3.92 15.53
CA LEU A 145 -22.54 -2.84 15.74
C LEU A 145 -21.25 -3.03 14.95
N ASN A 146 -20.81 -4.27 14.72
CA ASN A 146 -19.63 -4.53 13.88
C ASN A 146 -19.95 -4.24 12.40
N VAL A 147 -21.15 -4.62 11.94
CA VAL A 147 -21.60 -4.38 10.56
C VAL A 147 -21.74 -2.88 10.28
N MET A 148 -22.50 -2.15 11.11
CA MET A 148 -22.69 -0.70 10.96
C MET A 148 -21.42 0.10 11.28
N GLY A 149 -20.56 -0.44 12.15
CA GLY A 149 -19.32 0.21 12.60
C GLY A 149 -18.10 -0.01 11.70
N GLY A 150 -18.27 -0.55 10.49
CA GLY A 150 -17.19 -0.76 9.52
C GLY A 150 -16.20 -1.85 9.94
N MET A 151 -16.71 -3.04 10.32
CA MET A 151 -15.95 -4.20 10.79
C MET A 151 -15.09 -3.96 12.05
N ARG A 152 -15.33 -2.86 12.78
CA ARG A 152 -14.60 -2.52 14.01
C ARG A 152 -14.63 -3.67 15.00
N GLY A 153 -13.44 -4.15 15.39
CA GLY A 153 -13.26 -5.25 16.34
C GLY A 153 -13.39 -6.67 15.75
N LEU A 154 -13.63 -6.82 14.45
CA LEU A 154 -13.68 -8.14 13.80
C LEU A 154 -12.29 -8.61 13.35
N THR A 155 -11.96 -9.87 13.64
CA THR A 155 -10.86 -10.59 12.97
C THR A 155 -11.40 -11.20 11.67
N ALA A 156 -11.26 -10.48 10.56
CA ALA A 156 -11.91 -10.82 9.28
C ALA A 156 -10.94 -11.18 8.12
N LEU A 157 -9.65 -10.92 8.28
CA LEU A 157 -8.64 -11.06 7.22
C LEU A 157 -7.35 -11.73 7.73
N LEU A 158 -6.60 -12.33 6.80
CA LEU A 158 -5.29 -12.92 7.07
C LEU A 158 -4.18 -11.99 6.56
N THR A 159 -3.16 -11.74 7.39
CA THR A 159 -1.93 -11.04 7.01
C THR A 159 -0.76 -11.78 7.63
N GLU A 160 0.22 -12.13 6.81
CA GLU A 160 1.40 -12.90 7.18
C GLU A 160 2.60 -12.00 7.52
N THR A 161 2.71 -10.85 6.86
CA THR A 161 3.88 -9.96 6.94
C THR A 161 4.03 -9.30 8.30
N SER A 162 2.93 -8.90 8.95
CA SER A 162 2.99 -8.20 10.24
C SER A 162 1.75 -8.36 11.12
N ARG A 163 1.94 -8.16 12.43
CA ARG A 163 0.91 -8.12 13.47
C ARG A 163 1.28 -7.11 14.56
N VAL A 164 0.31 -6.37 15.10
CA VAL A 164 0.50 -5.51 16.27
C VAL A 164 0.35 -6.33 17.55
N ASP A 165 1.36 -6.25 18.40
CA ASP A 165 1.33 -6.72 19.77
C ASP A 165 0.97 -5.54 20.69
N PRO A 166 -0.05 -5.63 21.54
CA PRO A 166 -0.44 -4.52 22.42
C PRO A 166 0.70 -4.03 23.33
N GLU A 167 1.57 -4.93 23.79
CA GLU A 167 2.62 -4.61 24.77
C GLU A 167 3.99 -4.39 24.11
N GLN A 168 4.24 -4.98 22.94
CA GLN A 168 5.53 -4.91 22.23
C GLN A 168 5.52 -4.07 20.94
N GLY A 169 4.35 -3.60 20.50
CA GLY A 169 4.18 -2.88 19.26
C GLY A 169 4.20 -3.77 18.01
N LEU A 170 4.55 -3.19 16.86
CA LEU A 170 4.53 -3.89 15.58
C LEU A 170 5.56 -5.02 15.54
N ARG A 171 5.14 -6.21 15.11
CA ARG A 171 5.97 -7.39 14.87
C ARG A 171 5.91 -7.74 13.38
N LEU A 172 7.06 -7.99 12.76
CA LEU A 172 7.18 -8.44 11.36
C LEU A 172 7.55 -9.92 11.35
N HIS A 173 6.78 -10.77 10.66
CA HIS A 173 6.85 -12.24 10.75
C HIS A 173 7.01 -12.80 12.19
N GLY A 174 6.43 -12.11 13.18
CA GLY A 174 6.49 -12.48 14.60
C GLY A 174 7.69 -11.92 15.38
N VAL A 175 8.68 -11.27 14.76
CA VAL A 175 9.79 -10.60 15.47
C VAL A 175 9.41 -9.13 15.74
N PRO A 176 9.55 -8.61 16.97
CA PRO A 176 9.34 -7.18 17.26
C PRO A 176 10.18 -6.28 16.34
N MET A 177 9.54 -5.33 15.67
CA MET A 177 10.16 -4.52 14.61
C MET A 177 11.47 -3.86 15.08
N ARG A 178 11.47 -3.26 16.28
CA ARG A 178 12.66 -2.62 16.84
C ARG A 178 13.81 -3.60 17.08
N GLN A 179 13.52 -4.84 17.49
CA GLN A 179 14.53 -5.89 17.65
C GLN A 179 15.09 -6.31 16.29
N LEU A 180 14.20 -6.60 15.33
CA LEU A 180 14.55 -7.00 13.97
C LEU A 180 15.46 -5.96 13.29
N LEU A 181 15.05 -4.69 13.31
CA LEU A 181 15.77 -3.61 12.65
C LEU A 181 17.11 -3.26 13.31
N LEU A 182 17.24 -3.38 14.64
CA LEU A 182 18.46 -2.95 15.36
C LEU A 182 19.46 -4.08 15.62
N GLN A 183 19.05 -5.36 15.56
CA GLN A 183 19.88 -6.49 15.98
C GLN A 183 20.02 -7.62 14.96
N GLN A 184 19.13 -7.71 13.97
CA GLN A 184 19.06 -8.89 13.09
C GLN A 184 19.26 -8.55 11.62
N LEU A 185 18.61 -7.52 11.09
CA LEU A 185 18.75 -7.18 9.68
C LEU A 185 20.13 -6.56 9.38
N PRO A 186 20.80 -7.00 8.29
CA PRO A 186 22.05 -6.40 7.84
C PRO A 186 21.87 -4.96 7.35
N LYS A 187 22.92 -4.17 7.57
CA LYS A 187 23.14 -2.88 6.91
C LYS A 187 23.82 -3.11 5.56
N MET A 188 23.67 -2.16 4.63
CA MET A 188 24.40 -2.21 3.36
C MET A 188 25.92 -2.11 3.56
N ASN A 189 26.35 -1.25 4.49
CA ASN A 189 27.74 -1.07 4.89
C ASN A 189 27.80 -0.61 6.36
N SER A 190 29.01 -0.52 6.93
CA SER A 190 29.24 -0.13 8.33
C SER A 190 28.98 1.35 8.63
N ALA A 191 28.94 2.23 7.61
CA ALA A 191 28.68 3.66 7.78
C ALA A 191 27.20 4.00 7.96
N HIS A 192 26.29 3.07 7.63
CA HIS A 192 24.85 3.29 7.82
C HIS A 192 24.44 3.15 9.29
N LEU A 193 23.43 3.90 9.74
CA LEU A 193 22.88 3.78 11.09
C LEU A 193 21.86 2.64 11.17
N TYR A 194 21.05 2.47 10.13
CA TYR A 194 19.95 1.50 10.03
C TYR A 194 20.19 0.42 8.95
N PRO A 195 19.48 -0.73 9.01
CA PRO A 195 19.54 -1.75 7.96
C PRO A 195 19.05 -1.21 6.61
N SER A 196 19.40 -1.90 5.52
CA SER A 196 18.95 -1.49 4.18
C SER A 196 17.47 -1.82 3.95
N VAL A 197 16.83 -1.10 3.02
CA VAL A 197 15.41 -1.34 2.66
C VAL A 197 15.28 -2.68 1.94
N GLU A 198 16.29 -3.04 1.17
CA GLU A 198 16.56 -4.34 0.56
C GLU A 198 16.48 -5.48 1.58
N ALA A 199 17.16 -5.33 2.73
CA ALA A 199 17.17 -6.34 3.77
C ALA A 199 15.77 -6.54 4.39
N LEU A 200 15.03 -5.44 4.57
CA LEU A 200 13.65 -5.51 5.05
C LEU A 200 12.70 -6.12 4.01
N LEU A 201 12.82 -5.75 2.74
CA LEU A 201 11.98 -6.30 1.66
C LEU A 201 12.20 -7.81 1.51
N TRP A 202 13.46 -8.26 1.52
CA TRP A 202 13.78 -9.68 1.56
C TRP A 202 13.15 -10.39 2.75
N TYR A 203 13.25 -9.81 3.95
CA TYR A 203 12.66 -10.39 5.16
C TYR A 203 11.13 -10.47 5.07
N LEU A 204 10.45 -9.42 4.57
CA LEU A 204 9.00 -9.42 4.38
C LEU A 204 8.56 -10.47 3.33
N LEU A 205 9.32 -10.64 2.25
CA LEU A 205 9.04 -11.64 1.21
C LEU A 205 9.32 -13.07 1.66
N THR A 206 10.41 -13.32 2.40
CA THR A 206 10.91 -14.69 2.67
C THR A 206 10.70 -15.18 4.11
N SER A 207 10.35 -14.28 5.04
CA SER A 207 10.40 -14.51 6.51
C SER A 207 11.77 -14.89 7.08
N LYS A 208 12.86 -14.70 6.32
CA LYS A 208 14.24 -15.00 6.72
C LYS A 208 15.11 -13.74 6.69
N VAL A 209 16.07 -13.66 7.60
CA VAL A 209 17.11 -12.63 7.58
C VAL A 209 18.05 -12.90 6.39
N PRO A 210 18.29 -11.93 5.48
CA PRO A 210 19.21 -12.13 4.37
C PRO A 210 20.67 -12.12 4.82
N THR A 211 21.50 -12.84 4.09
CA THR A 211 22.95 -12.70 4.07
C THR A 211 23.38 -11.41 3.36
N ALA A 212 24.62 -10.96 3.59
CA ALA A 212 25.15 -9.77 2.92
C ALA A 212 25.12 -9.87 1.39
N SER A 213 25.40 -11.06 0.81
CA SER A 213 25.31 -11.30 -0.63
C SER A 213 23.88 -11.22 -1.16
N GLU A 214 22.90 -11.72 -0.42
CA GLU A 214 21.47 -11.59 -0.78
C GLU A 214 21.03 -10.11 -0.72
N VAL A 215 21.56 -9.29 0.20
CA VAL A 215 21.33 -7.83 0.21
C VAL A 215 21.95 -7.13 -1.00
N SER A 216 23.20 -7.41 -1.34
CA SER A 216 23.84 -6.82 -2.53
C SER A 216 23.11 -7.21 -3.83
N LEU A 217 22.64 -8.46 -3.90
CA LEU A 217 21.84 -8.97 -5.02
C LEU A 217 20.48 -8.25 -5.12
N MET A 218 19.82 -8.00 -3.98
CA MET A 218 18.60 -7.19 -3.90
C MET A 218 18.83 -5.74 -4.30
N GLN A 219 19.92 -5.11 -3.84
CA GLN A 219 20.24 -3.73 -4.21
C GLN A 219 20.42 -3.62 -5.72
N ARG A 220 21.17 -4.55 -6.33
CA ARG A 220 21.34 -4.52 -7.78
C ARG A 220 20.01 -4.73 -8.50
N CYS A 221 19.18 -5.68 -8.06
CA CYS A 221 17.86 -5.91 -8.64
C CYS A 221 16.96 -4.66 -8.58
N LEU A 222 16.88 -4.00 -7.42
CA LEU A 222 16.06 -2.79 -7.27
C LEU A 222 16.64 -1.59 -8.04
N TYR A 223 17.96 -1.43 -8.10
CA TYR A 223 18.61 -0.43 -8.97
C TYR A 223 18.24 -0.64 -10.44
N GLU A 224 18.34 -1.88 -10.95
CA GLU A 224 17.96 -2.19 -12.33
C GLU A 224 16.45 -1.86 -12.55
N MET A 225 15.59 -2.10 -11.56
CA MET A 225 14.17 -1.73 -11.62
C MET A 225 13.86 -0.24 -11.42
N MET A 226 14.84 0.60 -11.05
CA MET A 226 14.71 2.06 -10.98
C MET A 226 15.13 2.78 -12.25
N ILE A 227 15.98 2.20 -13.10
CA ILE A 227 16.40 2.89 -14.33
C ILE A 227 15.35 2.78 -15.44
N SER A 228 15.28 3.82 -16.27
CA SER A 228 14.38 3.86 -17.43
C SER A 228 14.73 2.80 -18.46
N ALA A 229 13.71 2.26 -19.12
CA ALA A 229 13.87 1.49 -20.35
C ALA A 229 14.50 2.38 -21.43
N ALA A 230 15.16 1.77 -22.41
CA ALA A 230 15.51 2.50 -23.64
C ALA A 230 14.24 3.07 -24.30
N SER A 231 14.35 4.16 -25.05
CA SER A 231 13.19 4.80 -25.69
C SER A 231 12.63 3.93 -26.81
N GLU A 232 11.67 3.07 -26.49
CA GLU A 232 10.89 2.33 -27.48
C GLU A 232 10.07 3.31 -28.33
N GLY A 233 10.42 3.40 -29.62
CA GLY A 233 9.70 4.23 -30.59
C GLY A 233 8.29 3.70 -30.84
N SER A 234 7.32 4.23 -30.09
CA SER A 234 5.86 3.98 -30.22
C SER A 234 5.47 2.54 -30.61
N ALA A 235 6.04 1.55 -29.94
CA ALA A 235 5.56 0.18 -30.03
C ALA A 235 4.16 0.13 -29.41
N ALA A 236 3.13 0.12 -30.25
CA ALA A 236 1.75 0.16 -29.80
C ALA A 236 1.45 -1.00 -28.82
N ALA A 237 0.77 -0.69 -27.72
CA ALA A 237 0.17 -1.68 -26.82
C ALA A 237 -1.00 -2.39 -27.51
N GLY A 238 -0.67 -3.20 -28.52
CA GLY A 238 -1.60 -3.99 -29.32
C GLY A 238 -1.75 -5.40 -28.75
N ALA A 239 -2.98 -5.92 -28.80
CA ALA A 239 -3.38 -7.25 -28.32
C ALA A 239 -2.82 -8.44 -29.13
N GLY A 240 -1.59 -8.33 -29.66
CA GLY A 240 -0.90 -9.35 -30.46
C GLY A 240 0.51 -9.70 -29.96
N ALA A 241 1.05 -9.02 -28.94
CA ALA A 241 2.43 -9.21 -28.47
C ALA A 241 2.65 -10.44 -27.55
N GLY A 242 1.58 -11.08 -27.06
CA GLY A 242 1.66 -12.11 -26.00
C GLY A 242 2.53 -13.32 -26.36
N ALA A 243 2.31 -13.93 -27.52
CA ALA A 243 3.03 -15.12 -27.96
C ALA A 243 4.55 -14.90 -28.13
N ALA A 244 5.01 -13.67 -28.36
CA ALA A 244 6.42 -13.31 -28.40
C ALA A 244 6.96 -13.02 -26.99
N ALA A 245 6.19 -12.34 -26.14
CA ALA A 245 6.55 -12.08 -24.75
C ALA A 245 6.73 -13.37 -23.92
N ALA A 246 6.05 -14.46 -24.28
CA ALA A 246 6.26 -15.77 -23.67
C ALA A 246 7.65 -16.37 -23.98
N ALA A 247 8.32 -15.99 -25.07
CA ALA A 247 9.61 -16.56 -25.49
C ALA A 247 10.84 -15.92 -24.81
N GLU A 248 10.74 -14.67 -24.35
CA GLU A 248 11.85 -13.91 -23.74
C GLU A 248 11.73 -13.76 -22.21
N GLY A 249 10.69 -14.33 -21.60
CA GLY A 249 10.53 -14.43 -20.15
C GLY A 249 10.33 -13.09 -19.42
N PHE A 250 10.34 -13.12 -18.09
CA PHE A 250 10.11 -11.93 -17.25
C PHE A 250 11.24 -10.88 -17.34
N THR A 251 12.36 -11.21 -17.98
CA THR A 251 13.56 -10.38 -18.13
C THR A 251 13.47 -9.27 -19.17
N GLN A 252 12.38 -9.19 -19.94
CA GLN A 252 12.16 -8.11 -20.90
C GLN A 252 12.09 -6.75 -20.20
N GLU A 253 12.67 -5.70 -20.82
CA GLU A 253 12.77 -4.37 -20.22
C GLU A 253 11.40 -3.82 -19.75
N ARG A 254 10.33 -4.06 -20.52
CA ARG A 254 8.97 -3.67 -20.16
C ARG A 254 8.51 -4.14 -18.77
N PHE A 255 9.02 -5.26 -18.25
CA PHE A 255 8.65 -5.78 -16.92
C PHE A 255 9.61 -5.33 -15.83
N ILE A 256 10.89 -5.13 -16.15
CA ILE A 256 11.97 -4.90 -15.16
C ILE A 256 12.58 -3.49 -15.18
N ARG A 257 12.11 -2.56 -16.02
CA ARG A 257 12.56 -1.16 -16.08
C ARG A 257 11.45 -0.18 -15.76
N VAL A 258 11.78 1.09 -15.55
CA VAL A 258 10.79 2.18 -15.54
C VAL A 258 10.38 2.50 -16.99
N PRO A 259 9.08 2.43 -17.36
CA PRO A 259 8.67 2.73 -18.72
C PRO A 259 8.78 4.22 -19.04
N ALA A 260 9.26 4.56 -20.23
CA ALA A 260 9.41 5.95 -20.70
C ALA A 260 8.08 6.74 -20.72
N ALA A 261 6.93 6.04 -20.76
CA ALA A 261 5.60 6.64 -20.67
C ALA A 261 5.26 7.18 -19.26
N LEU A 262 5.87 6.67 -18.19
CA LEU A 262 5.56 7.10 -16.81
C LEU A 262 5.96 8.57 -16.54
N PRO A 263 7.19 9.03 -16.86
CA PRO A 263 7.54 10.45 -16.76
C PRO A 263 6.62 11.34 -17.58
N ALA A 264 6.30 10.95 -18.81
CA ALA A 264 5.43 11.71 -19.72
C ALA A 264 3.99 11.84 -19.16
N LEU A 265 3.41 10.75 -18.65
CA LEU A 265 2.11 10.76 -17.97
C LEU A 265 2.11 11.77 -16.80
N LEU A 266 3.16 11.72 -15.96
CA LEU A 266 3.29 12.60 -14.79
C LEU A 266 3.52 14.08 -15.14
N GLN A 267 3.94 14.40 -16.36
CA GLN A 267 4.05 15.77 -16.87
C GLN A 267 2.71 16.33 -17.40
N VAL A 268 1.81 15.47 -17.87
CA VAL A 268 0.48 15.88 -18.38
C VAL A 268 -0.53 16.12 -17.25
N LEU A 269 -0.29 15.59 -16.05
CA LEU A 269 -1.15 15.82 -14.89
C LEU A 269 -1.07 17.27 -14.37
N PRO A 270 -2.16 17.85 -13.83
CA PRO A 270 -2.17 19.22 -13.32
C PRO A 270 -1.08 19.52 -12.28
N ALA A 271 -0.34 20.60 -12.51
CA ALA A 271 0.76 21.05 -11.65
C ALA A 271 0.30 21.38 -10.22
N ASP A 272 -0.92 21.90 -10.05
CA ASP A 272 -1.59 22.19 -8.78
C ASP A 272 -2.31 20.97 -8.16
N GLY A 273 -2.53 19.91 -8.94
CA GLY A 273 -3.24 18.69 -8.52
C GLY A 273 -2.62 18.00 -7.31
N HIS A 274 -3.43 17.26 -6.54
CA HIS A 274 -2.97 16.63 -5.31
C HIS A 274 -1.93 15.51 -5.59
N PRO A 275 -0.76 15.47 -4.91
CA PRO A 275 0.30 14.52 -5.24
C PRO A 275 -0.09 13.05 -5.07
N MET A 276 -0.98 12.71 -4.10
CA MET A 276 -1.54 11.35 -4.00
C MET A 276 -2.41 10.95 -5.20
N ALA A 277 -3.09 11.90 -5.86
CA ALA A 277 -3.88 11.59 -7.06
C ALA A 277 -2.96 11.24 -8.23
N ALA A 278 -1.86 11.99 -8.41
CA ALA A 278 -0.82 11.65 -9.36
C ALA A 278 -0.15 10.30 -9.05
N PHE A 279 0.06 9.99 -7.76
CA PHE A 279 0.67 8.72 -7.36
C PHE A 279 -0.23 7.51 -7.60
N ALA A 280 -1.53 7.63 -7.32
CA ALA A 280 -2.50 6.58 -7.64
C ALA A 280 -2.68 6.40 -9.16
N ALA A 281 -2.68 7.49 -9.94
CA ALA A 281 -2.75 7.44 -11.41
C ALA A 281 -1.51 6.77 -12.02
N ALA A 282 -0.31 7.12 -11.54
CA ALA A 282 0.94 6.47 -11.92
C ALA A 282 0.93 4.97 -11.62
N ALA A 283 0.50 4.59 -10.42
CA ALA A 283 0.36 3.18 -10.04
C ALA A 283 -0.62 2.43 -10.97
N ALA A 284 -1.77 3.02 -11.30
CA ALA A 284 -2.73 2.39 -12.21
C ALA A 284 -2.15 2.19 -13.62
N ALA A 285 -1.46 3.19 -14.17
CA ALA A 285 -0.85 3.12 -15.50
C ALA A 285 0.29 2.07 -15.59
N LEU A 286 0.96 1.76 -14.47
CA LEU A 286 1.99 0.73 -14.42
C LEU A 286 1.44 -0.70 -14.56
N SER A 287 0.13 -0.91 -14.46
CA SER A 287 -0.53 -2.22 -14.73
C SER A 287 -0.21 -2.74 -16.15
N ASP A 288 -0.06 -1.87 -17.15
CA ASP A 288 0.29 -2.29 -18.53
C ASP A 288 1.69 -2.91 -18.67
N TYR A 289 2.51 -2.72 -17.64
CA TYR A 289 3.86 -3.22 -17.51
C TYR A 289 3.97 -4.35 -16.47
N SER A 290 2.85 -5.03 -16.19
CA SER A 290 2.73 -6.20 -15.31
C SER A 290 3.03 -7.51 -16.05
N PHE A 291 3.96 -8.31 -15.52
CA PHE A 291 4.18 -9.68 -15.96
C PHE A 291 3.11 -10.64 -15.40
N PHE A 292 2.60 -10.38 -14.18
CA PHE A 292 1.49 -11.13 -13.57
C PHE A 292 0.23 -11.08 -14.42
N ARG A 293 -0.16 -9.90 -14.90
CA ARG A 293 -1.35 -9.72 -15.74
C ARG A 293 -1.25 -10.57 -17.00
N VAL A 294 -0.17 -10.42 -17.77
CA VAL A 294 0.12 -11.21 -18.98
C VAL A 294 0.08 -12.71 -18.69
N ALA A 295 0.81 -13.19 -17.66
CA ALA A 295 0.87 -14.61 -17.32
C ALA A 295 -0.50 -15.20 -16.91
N THR A 296 -1.38 -14.39 -16.32
CA THR A 296 -2.74 -14.82 -15.95
C THR A 296 -3.75 -14.75 -17.09
N GLU A 297 -3.69 -13.72 -17.95
CA GLU A 297 -4.57 -13.53 -19.10
C GLU A 297 -4.33 -14.60 -20.19
N GLU A 298 -3.07 -14.98 -20.41
CA GLU A 298 -2.70 -16.03 -21.36
C GLU A 298 -2.99 -17.45 -20.85
N GLY A 299 -3.26 -17.61 -19.55
CA GLY A 299 -3.53 -18.91 -18.92
C GLY A 299 -2.33 -19.86 -18.87
N VAL A 300 -1.11 -19.36 -19.10
CA VAL A 300 0.12 -20.15 -19.21
C VAL A 300 0.73 -20.56 -17.86
N ILE A 301 0.22 -20.03 -16.74
CA ILE A 301 0.74 -20.33 -15.39
C ILE A 301 -0.24 -21.10 -14.51
N SER A 302 0.29 -22.07 -13.77
CA SER A 302 -0.48 -22.84 -12.79
C SER A 302 -0.93 -21.98 -11.61
N LYS A 303 -2.07 -22.29 -11.00
CA LYS A 303 -2.51 -21.65 -9.74
C LYS A 303 -1.49 -21.82 -8.59
N LYS A 304 -0.67 -22.87 -8.62
CA LYS A 304 0.38 -23.14 -7.63
C LYS A 304 1.59 -22.21 -7.81
N ASP A 305 1.86 -21.77 -9.04
CA ASP A 305 3.04 -20.98 -9.41
C ASP A 305 2.72 -19.50 -9.70
N ILE A 306 1.45 -19.09 -9.65
CA ILE A 306 0.96 -17.72 -9.87
C ILE A 306 1.63 -16.65 -8.97
N TRP A 307 2.28 -17.07 -7.87
CA TRP A 307 3.08 -16.19 -7.02
C TRP A 307 4.45 -15.81 -7.61
N ARG A 308 4.98 -16.57 -8.57
CA ARG A 308 6.27 -16.30 -9.23
C ARG A 308 6.24 -15.01 -10.07
N PRO A 309 5.26 -14.79 -10.98
CA PRO A 309 5.17 -13.51 -11.67
C PRO A 309 4.72 -12.39 -10.73
N ALA A 310 3.92 -12.69 -9.70
CA ALA A 310 3.58 -11.74 -8.65
C ALA A 310 4.82 -11.20 -7.90
N LEU A 311 5.84 -12.05 -7.70
CA LEU A 311 7.10 -11.68 -7.08
C LEU A 311 7.91 -10.70 -7.95
N VAL A 312 7.98 -10.94 -9.27
CA VAL A 312 8.65 -10.02 -10.21
C VAL A 312 7.98 -8.65 -10.17
N ASP A 313 6.66 -8.61 -10.32
CA ASP A 313 5.91 -7.36 -10.31
C ASP A 313 5.93 -6.68 -8.93
N ALA A 314 6.03 -7.44 -7.83
CA ALA A 314 6.18 -6.89 -6.48
C ALA A 314 7.50 -6.13 -6.29
N LEU A 315 8.61 -6.66 -6.83
CA LEU A 315 9.91 -5.97 -6.82
C LEU A 315 9.86 -4.72 -7.71
N ALA A 316 9.31 -4.86 -8.93
CA ALA A 316 9.16 -3.76 -9.87
C ALA A 316 8.24 -2.65 -9.30
N LEU A 317 7.18 -3.01 -8.58
CA LEU A 317 6.30 -2.08 -7.87
C LEU A 317 7.06 -1.23 -6.85
N VAL A 318 7.89 -1.85 -6.00
CA VAL A 318 8.64 -1.11 -4.96
C VAL A 318 9.61 -0.10 -5.61
N ALA A 319 10.35 -0.51 -6.64
CA ALA A 319 11.27 0.37 -7.37
C ALA A 319 10.54 1.49 -8.15
N ARG A 320 9.54 1.13 -8.96
CA ARG A 320 8.75 2.09 -9.75
C ARG A 320 7.95 3.06 -8.87
N ALA A 321 7.51 2.65 -7.68
CA ALA A 321 6.87 3.52 -6.71
C ALA A 321 7.81 4.65 -6.23
N ALA A 322 9.07 4.34 -5.93
CA ALA A 322 10.06 5.35 -5.56
C ALA A 322 10.32 6.34 -6.71
N VAL A 323 10.47 5.85 -7.95
CA VAL A 323 10.70 6.71 -9.12
C VAL A 323 9.48 7.57 -9.46
N ALA A 324 8.27 7.01 -9.42
CA ALA A 324 7.03 7.77 -9.60
C ALA A 324 6.88 8.88 -8.53
N ALA A 325 7.16 8.56 -7.26
CA ALA A 325 7.15 9.52 -6.17
C ALA A 325 8.20 10.63 -6.37
N ALA A 326 9.40 10.30 -6.84
CA ALA A 326 10.44 11.29 -7.13
C ALA A 326 10.03 12.24 -8.27
N HIS A 327 9.47 11.72 -9.37
CA HIS A 327 8.91 12.58 -10.43
C HIS A 327 7.78 13.49 -9.90
N ILE A 328 6.86 12.96 -9.09
CA ILE A 328 5.78 13.77 -8.48
C ILE A 328 6.34 14.87 -7.56
N TYR A 329 7.40 14.56 -6.80
CA TYR A 329 8.09 15.55 -5.98
C TYR A 329 8.75 16.62 -6.85
N ARG A 330 9.58 16.24 -7.83
CA ARG A 330 10.31 17.19 -8.66
C ARG A 330 9.39 18.05 -9.52
N ASN A 331 8.39 17.46 -10.18
CA ASN A 331 7.41 18.20 -10.99
C ASN A 331 6.61 19.26 -10.21
N LYS A 332 6.56 19.18 -8.86
CA LYS A 332 5.79 20.12 -8.02
C LYS A 332 6.67 21.02 -7.14
N PHE A 333 7.87 20.58 -6.78
CA PHE A 333 8.67 21.20 -5.72
C PHE A 333 10.19 21.21 -6.00
N GLY A 334 10.66 20.50 -7.03
CA GLY A 334 12.07 20.37 -7.33
C GLY A 334 12.50 21.26 -8.48
N GLU A 335 13.80 21.52 -8.55
CA GLU A 335 14.44 22.25 -9.64
C GLU A 335 15.39 21.33 -10.41
N GLY A 336 15.60 21.64 -11.70
CA GLY A 336 16.48 20.90 -12.60
C GLY A 336 15.98 19.51 -12.98
N GLU A 337 16.75 18.85 -13.85
CA GLU A 337 16.47 17.49 -14.32
C GLU A 337 16.50 16.46 -13.17
N MET A 338 15.77 15.35 -13.34
CA MET A 338 15.86 14.24 -12.40
C MET A 338 17.22 13.56 -12.56
N PRO A 339 18.03 13.42 -11.50
CA PRO A 339 19.30 12.71 -11.59
C PRO A 339 19.05 11.22 -11.89
N ALA A 340 19.98 10.59 -12.60
CA ALA A 340 19.94 9.14 -12.76
C ALA A 340 20.12 8.42 -11.40
N PRO A 341 19.47 7.26 -11.19
CA PRO A 341 19.86 6.30 -10.16
C PRO A 341 21.34 5.91 -10.31
N ASP A 342 21.95 5.52 -9.21
CA ASP A 342 23.36 5.24 -9.09
C ASP A 342 23.56 3.75 -8.73
N PRO A 343 24.37 2.99 -9.49
CA PRO A 343 24.49 1.53 -9.34
C PRO A 343 25.14 1.09 -8.03
N ASP A 344 25.83 1.99 -7.32
CA ASP A 344 26.58 1.66 -6.10
C ASP A 344 25.83 2.07 -4.81
N LEU A 345 24.64 2.69 -4.94
CA LEU A 345 23.85 3.18 -3.81
C LEU A 345 22.69 2.23 -3.46
N ASP A 346 22.37 2.12 -2.17
CA ASP A 346 21.18 1.40 -1.70
C ASP A 346 19.88 2.12 -2.07
N PHE A 347 18.75 1.43 -1.98
CA PHE A 347 17.42 1.92 -2.34
C PHE A 347 17.08 3.26 -1.67
N ALA A 348 17.40 3.41 -0.39
CA ALA A 348 17.10 4.61 0.37
C ALA A 348 17.95 5.81 -0.09
N THR A 349 19.26 5.64 -0.28
CA THR A 349 20.13 6.71 -0.80
C THR A 349 19.79 7.04 -2.25
N ASN A 350 19.47 6.04 -3.09
CA ASN A 350 18.97 6.28 -4.45
C ASN A 350 17.66 7.09 -4.46
N PHE A 351 16.70 6.77 -3.60
CA PHE A 351 15.47 7.55 -3.50
C PHE A 351 15.71 8.97 -2.98
N SER A 352 16.62 9.16 -2.01
CA SER A 352 17.06 10.49 -1.54
C SER A 352 17.64 11.33 -2.69
N ARG A 353 18.56 10.72 -3.46
CA ARG A 353 19.18 11.32 -4.64
C ARG A 353 18.14 11.75 -5.68
N LEU A 354 17.18 10.87 -6.01
CA LEU A 354 16.11 11.15 -6.99
C LEU A 354 15.23 12.33 -6.55
N LEU A 355 14.87 12.39 -5.27
CA LEU A 355 14.16 13.53 -4.67
C LEU A 355 14.99 14.83 -4.65
N GLY A 356 16.33 14.73 -4.74
CA GLY A 356 17.26 15.86 -4.68
C GLY A 356 17.85 16.15 -3.30
N PHE A 357 17.55 15.32 -2.30
CA PHE A 357 18.12 15.44 -0.95
C PHE A 357 19.49 14.78 -0.90
N LYS A 358 20.48 15.53 -0.40
CA LYS A 358 21.87 15.12 -0.26
C LYS A 358 22.28 15.23 1.20
N GLY A 359 23.02 14.25 1.70
CA GLY A 359 23.63 14.28 3.03
C GLY A 359 23.24 13.07 3.86
N GLN A 360 24.21 12.54 4.60
CA GLN A 360 24.07 11.32 5.38
C GLN A 360 22.89 11.37 6.37
N GLN A 361 22.56 12.54 6.92
CA GLN A 361 21.42 12.69 7.85
C GLN A 361 20.06 12.56 7.14
N GLN A 362 19.92 13.16 5.95
CA GLN A 362 18.72 13.05 5.12
C GLN A 362 18.53 11.62 4.61
N GLU A 363 19.63 10.99 4.17
CA GLU A 363 19.66 9.62 3.68
C GLU A 363 19.30 8.61 4.78
N GLU A 364 19.87 8.76 5.99
CA GLU A 364 19.51 7.93 7.16
C GLU A 364 18.09 8.20 7.67
N LEU A 365 17.60 9.45 7.65
CA LEU A 365 16.21 9.75 7.96
C LEU A 365 15.28 9.02 6.98
N LEU A 366 15.57 9.09 5.68
CA LEU A 366 14.75 8.46 4.65
C LEU A 366 14.78 6.93 4.78
N ARG A 367 15.96 6.34 5.02
CA ARG A 367 16.14 4.91 5.34
C ARG A 367 15.29 4.52 6.56
N LEU A 368 15.41 5.23 7.67
CA LEU A 368 14.60 5.00 8.88
C LEU A 368 13.10 5.12 8.60
N TYR A 369 12.67 6.18 7.91
CA TYR A 369 11.27 6.41 7.59
C TYR A 369 10.69 5.24 6.77
N LEU A 370 11.40 4.81 5.72
CA LEU A 370 11.00 3.72 4.83
C LEU A 370 10.86 2.39 5.59
N LEU A 371 11.75 2.11 6.56
CA LEU A 371 11.68 0.90 7.39
C LEU A 371 10.49 0.92 8.37
N LEU A 372 10.23 2.05 9.03
CA LEU A 372 9.21 2.13 10.10
C LEU A 372 7.76 2.14 9.59
N HIS A 373 7.53 2.61 8.37
CA HIS A 373 6.18 2.71 7.79
C HIS A 373 5.83 1.54 6.84
N ALA A 374 6.81 0.64 6.61
CA ALA A 374 6.80 -0.38 5.56
C ALA A 374 5.55 -1.26 5.54
N ASP A 375 5.08 -1.66 6.72
CA ASP A 375 3.86 -2.45 6.91
C ASP A 375 3.23 -2.13 8.27
N HIS A 376 1.93 -2.43 8.44
CA HIS A 376 1.22 -2.33 9.73
C HIS A 376 -0.15 -3.06 9.68
N GLU A 377 -0.11 -4.39 9.61
CA GLU A 377 -1.27 -5.29 9.41
C GLU A 377 -2.05 -5.04 8.11
N GLY A 378 -2.93 -5.97 7.74
CA GLY A 378 -3.82 -5.81 6.58
C GLY A 378 -5.06 -4.96 6.84
N GLY A 379 -5.44 -4.70 8.10
CA GLY A 379 -6.72 -4.07 8.45
C GLY A 379 -6.80 -2.55 8.26
N ASN A 380 -5.68 -1.90 7.92
CA ASN A 380 -5.68 -0.48 7.56
C ASN A 380 -6.15 -0.30 6.10
N VAL A 381 -6.80 0.83 5.78
CA VAL A 381 -7.52 1.01 4.51
C VAL A 381 -6.65 0.78 3.27
N SER A 382 -5.38 1.19 3.29
CA SER A 382 -4.49 1.02 2.13
C SER A 382 -4.03 -0.42 1.90
N ALA A 383 -3.71 -1.14 2.98
CA ALA A 383 -3.38 -2.56 2.90
C ALA A 383 -4.62 -3.41 2.55
N HIS A 384 -5.78 -3.11 3.16
CA HIS A 384 -7.02 -3.84 2.89
C HIS A 384 -7.52 -3.63 1.47
N ALA A 385 -7.55 -2.39 0.97
CA ALA A 385 -7.98 -2.11 -0.41
C ALA A 385 -7.08 -2.82 -1.44
N ALA A 386 -5.77 -2.84 -1.22
CA ALA A 386 -4.85 -3.59 -2.07
C ALA A 386 -5.03 -5.10 -1.96
N HIS A 387 -5.29 -5.64 -0.76
CA HIS A 387 -5.59 -7.06 -0.58
C HIS A 387 -6.89 -7.47 -1.28
N LEU A 388 -7.97 -6.69 -1.10
CA LEU A 388 -9.29 -6.89 -1.68
C LEU A 388 -9.23 -6.88 -3.21
N VAL A 389 -8.62 -5.85 -3.81
CA VAL A 389 -8.44 -5.77 -5.28
C VAL A 389 -7.51 -6.88 -5.76
N GLY A 390 -6.41 -7.15 -5.07
CA GLY A 390 -5.55 -8.29 -5.40
C GLY A 390 -6.23 -9.65 -5.26
N SER A 391 -7.32 -9.78 -4.50
CA SER A 391 -8.05 -11.04 -4.31
C SER A 391 -8.89 -11.46 -5.53
N SER A 392 -9.21 -10.52 -6.43
CA SER A 392 -9.84 -10.80 -7.73
C SER A 392 -8.84 -11.24 -8.81
N LEU A 393 -7.56 -11.37 -8.46
CA LEU A 393 -6.42 -11.54 -9.39
C LEU A 393 -6.17 -10.32 -10.30
N ALA A 394 -6.53 -9.12 -9.86
CA ALA A 394 -5.88 -7.91 -10.37
C ALA A 394 -4.38 -7.92 -10.02
N ASP A 395 -3.57 -7.32 -10.89
CA ASP A 395 -2.11 -7.22 -10.73
C ASP A 395 -1.71 -6.32 -9.52
N PRO A 396 -0.45 -6.41 -9.03
CA PRO A 396 -0.06 -5.66 -7.83
C PRO A 396 0.01 -4.14 -8.05
N PHE A 397 0.17 -3.63 -9.28
CA PHE A 397 0.14 -2.20 -9.56
C PHE A 397 -1.30 -1.65 -9.45
N ALA A 398 -2.27 -2.33 -10.04
CA ALA A 398 -3.70 -2.02 -9.89
C ALA A 398 -4.17 -2.13 -8.43
N ALA A 399 -3.74 -3.18 -7.72
CA ALA A 399 -4.00 -3.34 -6.29
C ALA A 399 -3.38 -2.21 -5.46
N PHE A 400 -2.12 -1.83 -5.73
CA PHE A 400 -1.46 -0.73 -5.06
C PHE A 400 -2.12 0.63 -5.36
N ALA A 401 -2.60 0.86 -6.58
CA ALA A 401 -3.34 2.08 -6.94
C ALA A 401 -4.60 2.25 -6.09
N ALA A 402 -5.38 1.18 -5.88
CA ALA A 402 -6.52 1.18 -4.97
C ALA A 402 -6.09 1.44 -3.51
N GLY A 403 -4.98 0.82 -3.08
CA GLY A 403 -4.35 1.10 -1.79
C GLY A 403 -3.95 2.57 -1.61
N MET A 404 -3.42 3.22 -2.65
CA MET A 404 -3.02 4.63 -2.62
C MET A 404 -4.20 5.59 -2.65
N ALA A 405 -5.28 5.26 -3.37
CA ALA A 405 -6.54 5.99 -3.27
C ALA A 405 -7.10 5.95 -1.84
N GLY A 406 -7.07 4.78 -1.19
CA GLY A 406 -7.41 4.63 0.23
C GLY A 406 -6.47 5.38 1.18
N LEU A 407 -5.16 5.38 0.90
CA LEU A 407 -4.15 6.09 1.70
C LEU A 407 -4.32 7.62 1.62
N GLY A 408 -4.71 8.15 0.45
CA GLY A 408 -5.02 9.56 0.25
C GLY A 408 -6.25 10.06 1.05
N GLY A 409 -7.03 9.16 1.64
CA GLY A 409 -8.18 9.48 2.49
C GLY A 409 -7.79 10.25 3.76
N PRO A 410 -8.48 11.34 4.13
CA PRO A 410 -8.16 12.15 5.32
C PRO A 410 -8.22 11.45 6.68
N LEU A 411 -8.83 10.26 6.75
CA LEU A 411 -8.90 9.41 7.95
C LEU A 411 -7.77 8.36 8.02
N HIS A 412 -6.92 8.26 6.98
CA HIS A 412 -5.78 7.34 6.94
C HIS A 412 -4.47 8.11 6.83
N GLY A 413 -4.08 8.58 5.63
CA GLY A 413 -2.73 9.11 5.37
C GLY A 413 -2.43 10.54 5.81
N LEU A 414 -3.29 11.18 6.61
CA LEU A 414 -3.09 12.57 7.10
C LEU A 414 -2.70 12.70 8.58
N ALA A 415 -2.40 11.59 9.27
CA ALA A 415 -2.06 11.61 10.69
C ALA A 415 -0.80 12.47 10.96
N ASN A 416 0.27 12.29 10.17
CA ASN A 416 1.50 13.08 10.25
C ASN A 416 1.24 14.60 10.12
N GLN A 417 0.60 15.06 9.04
CA GLN A 417 0.33 16.49 8.86
C GLN A 417 -0.55 17.06 9.98
N LYS A 418 -1.51 16.28 10.51
CA LYS A 418 -2.35 16.70 11.65
C LYS A 418 -1.54 16.89 12.94
N CYS A 419 -0.59 15.99 13.22
CA CYS A 419 0.32 16.12 14.36
C CYS A 419 1.19 17.37 14.23
N LEU A 420 1.81 17.57 13.08
CA LEU A 420 2.67 18.72 12.80
C LEU A 420 1.90 20.05 12.87
N ALA A 421 0.69 20.12 12.31
CA ALA A 421 -0.17 21.29 12.39
C ALA A 421 -0.57 21.63 13.84
N TRP A 422 -0.87 20.63 14.67
CA TRP A 422 -1.16 20.85 16.09
C TRP A 422 0.07 21.34 16.86
N LEU A 423 1.24 20.75 16.62
CA LEU A 423 2.51 21.20 17.22
C LEU A 423 2.83 22.66 16.86
N ARG A 424 2.70 23.06 15.58
CA ARG A 424 2.88 24.46 15.19
C ARG A 424 1.85 25.40 15.81
N SER A 425 0.58 24.97 15.94
CA SER A 425 -0.45 25.76 16.63
C SER A 425 -0.14 25.94 18.12
N ALA A 426 0.39 24.91 18.79
CA ALA A 426 0.88 25.00 20.17
C ALA A 426 2.08 25.96 20.25
N GLN A 427 3.06 25.84 19.36
CA GLN A 427 4.23 26.73 19.29
C GLN A 427 3.84 28.20 19.11
N GLN A 428 2.84 28.49 18.26
CA GLN A 428 2.29 29.84 18.08
C GLN A 428 1.62 30.37 19.35
N GLN A 429 0.88 29.52 20.08
CA GLN A 429 0.25 29.89 21.35
C GLN A 429 1.27 30.20 22.46
N LEU A 430 2.46 29.58 22.43
CA LEU A 430 3.56 29.90 23.35
C LEU A 430 4.16 31.30 23.13
N ARG A 431 3.98 31.90 21.94
CA ARG A 431 4.47 33.25 21.59
C ARG A 431 5.96 33.47 21.88
N GLY A 432 6.79 32.45 21.60
CA GLY A 432 8.23 32.46 21.87
C GLY A 432 8.64 32.08 23.30
N SER A 433 7.69 31.84 24.20
CA SER A 433 7.98 31.23 25.50
C SER A 433 8.47 29.79 25.33
N PRO A 434 9.39 29.29 26.17
CA PRO A 434 9.80 27.89 26.12
C PRO A 434 8.61 26.95 26.46
N PRO A 435 8.57 25.73 25.89
CA PRO A 435 7.57 24.75 26.26
C PRO A 435 7.80 24.29 27.71
N THR A 436 6.76 24.36 28.55
CA THR A 436 6.78 23.91 29.94
C THR A 436 5.65 22.93 30.19
N LYS A 437 5.76 22.13 31.26
CA LYS A 437 4.72 21.13 31.57
C LYS A 437 3.35 21.74 31.85
N ASP A 438 3.31 23.01 32.27
CA ASP A 438 2.08 23.71 32.60
C ASP A 438 1.47 24.36 31.36
N ASN A 439 2.23 25.12 30.56
CA ASN A 439 1.69 25.75 29.36
C ASN A 439 1.24 24.72 28.29
N ILE A 440 1.94 23.59 28.16
CA ILE A 440 1.51 22.48 27.29
C ILE A 440 0.28 21.76 27.86
N ARG A 441 0.12 21.67 29.19
CA ARG A 441 -1.09 21.12 29.81
C ARG A 441 -2.30 21.97 29.50
N ASP A 442 -2.17 23.30 29.60
CA ASP A 442 -3.25 24.23 29.32
C ASP A 442 -3.68 24.20 27.85
N ILE A 443 -2.73 24.20 26.91
CA ILE A 443 -2.99 24.07 25.46
C ILE A 443 -3.70 22.73 25.14
N ALA A 444 -3.23 21.63 25.72
CA ALA A 444 -3.83 20.31 25.55
C ALA A 444 -5.26 20.23 26.14
N LEU A 445 -5.48 20.77 27.33
CA LEU A 445 -6.80 20.84 27.96
C LEU A 445 -7.76 21.76 27.18
N ALA A 446 -7.28 22.90 26.67
CA ALA A 446 -8.06 23.78 25.80
C ALA A 446 -8.49 23.08 24.51
N THR A 447 -7.57 22.34 23.85
CA THR A 447 -7.86 21.52 22.66
C THR A 447 -9.00 20.53 22.94
N LEU A 448 -8.91 19.77 24.04
CA LEU A 448 -9.92 18.78 24.41
C LEU A 448 -11.26 19.42 24.82
N LYS A 449 -11.22 20.56 25.53
CA LYS A 449 -12.43 21.31 25.95
C LYS A 449 -13.19 21.89 24.74
N ALA A 450 -12.50 22.22 23.65
CA ALA A 450 -13.09 22.62 22.38
C ALA A 450 -13.70 21.45 21.58
N GLY A 451 -13.69 20.22 22.10
CA GLY A 451 -14.13 19.01 21.38
C GLY A 451 -13.10 18.47 20.38
N GLY A 452 -11.89 19.03 20.36
CA GLY A 452 -10.79 18.53 19.54
C GLY A 452 -10.15 17.26 20.11
N VAL A 453 -9.29 16.65 19.32
CA VAL A 453 -8.39 15.56 19.73
C VAL A 453 -6.94 16.02 19.62
N ILE A 454 -6.03 15.40 20.38
CA ILE A 454 -4.60 15.65 20.27
C ILE A 454 -4.03 14.61 19.29
N PRO A 455 -3.64 14.99 18.05
CA PRO A 455 -3.28 14.01 17.03
C PRO A 455 -2.03 13.21 17.41
N GLY A 456 -1.99 11.94 16.99
CA GLY A 456 -0.89 11.02 17.28
C GLY A 456 -0.98 10.31 18.64
N PHE A 457 -1.92 10.69 19.51
CA PHE A 457 -2.21 10.02 20.78
C PHE A 457 -3.62 9.39 20.75
N GLY A 458 -3.90 8.41 21.62
CA GLY A 458 -5.24 7.81 21.74
C GLY A 458 -5.47 6.50 20.96
N HIS A 459 -4.42 5.69 20.69
CA HIS A 459 -4.55 4.49 19.86
C HIS A 459 -5.46 3.41 20.49
N ALA A 460 -6.25 2.72 19.67
CA ALA A 460 -7.16 1.67 20.15
C ALA A 460 -6.51 0.34 20.61
N VAL A 461 -5.19 0.13 20.42
CA VAL A 461 -4.55 -1.22 20.47
C VAL A 461 -3.30 -1.24 21.35
N LEU A 462 -2.31 -0.40 21.04
CA LEU A 462 -1.05 -0.32 21.80
C LEU A 462 -1.31 0.04 23.26
N ARG A 463 -0.48 -0.44 24.18
CA ARG A 463 -0.53 -0.12 25.63
C ARG A 463 0.77 0.53 26.13
N VAL A 464 1.70 0.74 25.21
CA VAL A 464 3.00 1.37 25.40
C VAL A 464 3.21 2.43 24.31
N THR A 465 4.22 3.29 24.48
CA THR A 465 4.73 4.13 23.39
C THR A 465 5.13 3.27 22.20
N ASP A 466 4.66 3.63 21.00
CA ASP A 466 4.99 2.95 19.76
C ASP A 466 6.52 2.87 19.57
N PRO A 467 7.13 1.67 19.42
CA PRO A 467 8.56 1.55 19.20
C PRO A 467 9.08 2.36 18.01
N ARG A 468 8.23 2.66 17.02
CA ARG A 468 8.53 3.51 15.87
C ARG A 468 8.58 5.00 16.22
N PHE A 469 7.80 5.45 17.21
CA PHE A 469 7.98 6.78 17.81
C PHE A 469 9.34 6.83 18.54
N THR A 470 9.65 5.81 19.34
CA THR A 470 10.92 5.73 20.09
C THR A 470 12.14 5.76 19.18
N MET A 471 12.15 5.01 18.07
CA MET A 471 13.29 5.02 17.12
C MET A 471 13.48 6.37 16.43
N GLN A 472 12.39 7.09 16.11
CA GLN A 472 12.47 8.45 15.57
C GLN A 472 12.97 9.46 16.61
N ARG A 473 12.55 9.30 17.88
CA ARG A 473 13.07 10.12 18.98
C ARG A 473 14.57 9.90 19.20
N GLU A 474 15.03 8.64 19.14
CA GLU A 474 16.45 8.30 19.24
C GLU A 474 17.29 8.89 18.10
N PHE A 475 16.70 9.03 16.90
CA PHE A 475 17.30 9.75 15.78
C PHE A 475 17.30 11.27 16.02
N ALA A 476 16.17 11.85 16.44
CA ALA A 476 16.04 13.27 16.71
C ALA A 476 17.03 13.78 17.77
N LEU A 477 17.19 13.04 18.88
CA LEU A 477 18.16 13.34 19.94
C LEU A 477 19.62 13.40 19.45
N ARG A 478 19.97 12.73 18.34
CA ARG A 478 21.32 12.71 17.77
C ARG A 478 21.54 13.79 16.72
N HIS A 479 20.50 14.16 15.98
CA HIS A 479 20.63 14.97 14.77
C HIS A 479 19.98 16.35 14.86
N ILE A 480 18.93 16.51 15.68
CA ILE A 480 18.17 17.76 15.83
C ILE A 480 17.76 18.07 17.31
N PRO A 481 18.62 17.86 18.33
CA PRO A 481 18.23 18.03 19.73
C PRO A 481 17.77 19.47 20.08
N GLU A 482 18.28 20.46 19.35
CA GLU A 482 17.96 21.89 19.53
C GLU A 482 16.82 22.38 18.61
N ASP A 483 16.16 21.49 17.84
CA ASP A 483 15.03 21.92 17.00
C ASP A 483 13.83 22.33 17.88
N PRO A 484 13.25 23.55 17.67
CA PRO A 484 12.17 24.04 18.51
C PRO A 484 10.87 23.21 18.47
N LEU A 485 10.57 22.51 17.38
CA LEU A 485 9.40 21.62 17.29
C LEU A 485 9.68 20.28 17.97
N PHE A 486 10.92 19.80 17.92
CA PHE A 486 11.35 18.62 18.68
C PHE A 486 11.35 18.87 20.19
N GLN A 487 11.91 19.99 20.67
CA GLN A 487 11.87 20.37 22.09
C GLN A 487 10.43 20.54 22.60
N LEU A 488 9.53 21.08 21.78
CA LEU A 488 8.10 21.10 22.07
C LEU A 488 7.51 19.68 22.16
N LEU A 489 7.79 18.81 21.18
CA LEU A 489 7.31 17.44 21.16
C LEU A 489 7.79 16.63 22.39
N GLU A 490 9.01 16.88 22.86
CA GLU A 490 9.56 16.26 24.08
C GLU A 490 8.74 16.57 25.34
N VAL A 491 8.23 17.80 25.48
CA VAL A 491 7.32 18.16 26.58
C VAL A 491 5.92 17.57 26.35
N VAL A 492 5.42 17.61 25.12
CA VAL A 492 4.11 17.07 24.72
C VAL A 492 4.00 15.57 25.03
N ARG A 493 5.02 14.76 24.70
CA ARG A 493 5.03 13.30 25.00
C ARG A 493 5.02 12.97 26.49
N GLU A 494 5.40 13.89 27.37
CA GLU A 494 5.34 13.70 28.83
C GLU A 494 4.00 14.12 29.42
N VAL A 495 3.45 15.22 28.92
CA VAL A 495 2.25 15.85 29.47
C VAL A 495 0.96 15.19 28.95
N VAL A 496 0.87 14.95 27.64
CA VAL A 496 -0.38 14.46 27.01
C VAL A 496 -0.82 13.09 27.55
N PRO A 497 0.07 12.09 27.77
CA PRO A 497 -0.38 10.81 28.29
C PRO A 497 -1.02 10.90 29.67
N GLN A 498 -0.55 11.82 30.52
CA GLN A 498 -1.13 12.06 31.86
C GLN A 498 -2.55 12.66 31.76
N ILE A 499 -2.79 13.53 30.78
CA ILE A 499 -4.09 14.16 30.54
C ILE A 499 -5.11 13.15 29.99
N LEU A 500 -4.65 12.21 29.16
CA LEU A 500 -5.49 11.21 28.49
C LEU A 500 -5.69 9.93 29.31
N ALA A 501 -4.87 9.69 30.34
CA ALA A 501 -5.00 8.54 31.24
C ALA A 501 -6.43 8.39 31.79
N GLY A 502 -6.98 7.18 31.68
CA GLY A 502 -8.36 6.87 32.10
C GLY A 502 -9.48 7.42 31.20
N LYS A 503 -9.17 8.22 30.16
CA LYS A 503 -10.15 8.74 29.18
C LYS A 503 -10.14 7.99 27.85
N VAL A 504 -9.01 7.38 27.50
CA VAL A 504 -8.81 6.59 26.27
C VAL A 504 -8.19 5.23 26.62
N SER A 505 -8.27 4.26 25.70
CA SER A 505 -7.65 2.94 25.88
C SER A 505 -6.11 3.00 25.91
N SER A 506 -5.51 3.90 25.14
CA SER A 506 -4.05 4.11 25.11
C SER A 506 -3.69 5.59 25.04
N PRO A 507 -3.06 6.15 26.08
CA PRO A 507 -2.70 7.56 26.12
C PRO A 507 -1.35 7.86 25.46
N TYR A 508 -0.70 6.89 24.81
CA TYR A 508 0.68 6.99 24.31
C TYR A 508 0.77 7.49 22.85
N PRO A 509 1.92 8.08 22.44
CA PRO A 509 2.12 8.55 21.06
C PRO A 509 2.45 7.43 20.08
N ASN A 510 2.09 7.64 18.82
CA ASN A 510 2.37 6.77 17.67
C ASN A 510 3.44 7.35 16.72
N VAL A 511 3.85 6.58 15.70
CA VAL A 511 4.83 6.98 14.69
C VAL A 511 4.60 8.37 14.05
N ASP A 512 3.33 8.71 13.77
CA ASP A 512 2.93 9.94 13.05
C ASP A 512 3.15 11.21 13.88
N CYS A 513 3.17 11.08 15.20
CA CYS A 513 3.40 12.19 16.13
C CYS A 513 4.82 12.77 15.99
N HIS A 514 5.78 11.98 15.47
CA HIS A 514 7.19 12.36 15.39
C HIS A 514 7.70 12.63 13.97
N SER A 515 7.15 11.94 12.97
CA SER A 515 7.72 11.92 11.61
C SER A 515 7.71 13.30 10.94
N GLY A 516 6.67 14.11 11.17
CA GLY A 516 6.57 15.46 10.63
C GLY A 516 7.67 16.40 11.10
N VAL A 517 8.08 16.30 12.39
CA VAL A 517 9.15 17.13 12.97
C VAL A 517 10.50 16.83 12.30
N LEU A 518 10.83 15.54 12.14
CA LEU A 518 12.06 15.11 11.50
C LEU A 518 12.14 15.55 10.02
N LEU A 519 11.04 15.37 9.27
CA LEU A 519 10.97 15.75 7.86
C LEU A 519 11.15 17.26 7.68
N GLN A 520 10.51 18.08 8.52
CA GLN A 520 10.64 19.54 8.49
C GLN A 520 12.07 20.02 8.78
N ALA A 521 12.69 19.49 9.84
CA ALA A 521 14.03 19.90 10.28
C ALA A 521 15.13 19.49 9.30
N LEU A 522 14.96 18.38 8.58
CA LEU A 522 15.94 17.87 7.60
C LEU A 522 15.59 18.17 6.14
N GLY A 523 14.69 19.13 5.88
CA GLY A 523 14.49 19.77 4.58
C GLY A 523 13.35 19.22 3.71
N LEU A 524 12.73 18.11 4.09
CA LEU A 524 11.48 17.60 3.49
C LEU A 524 10.29 18.40 4.04
N GLN A 525 10.14 19.65 3.61
CA GLN A 525 9.15 20.58 4.19
C GLN A 525 7.76 20.54 3.53
N GLN A 526 7.63 19.88 2.39
CA GLN A 526 6.45 19.87 1.53
C GLN A 526 5.40 18.87 2.05
N GLU A 527 4.66 19.25 3.09
CA GLU A 527 3.68 18.42 3.81
C GLU A 527 2.66 17.69 2.93
N LYS A 528 2.25 18.26 1.80
CA LYS A 528 1.35 17.58 0.84
C LYS A 528 1.96 16.28 0.28
N PHE A 529 3.29 16.18 0.25
CA PHE A 529 4.02 15.00 -0.23
C PHE A 529 4.17 13.89 0.82
N TYR A 530 3.96 14.15 2.12
CA TYR A 530 4.23 13.17 3.18
C TYR A 530 3.43 11.87 3.02
N THR A 531 2.22 11.95 2.51
CA THR A 531 1.38 10.78 2.23
C THR A 531 1.90 9.96 1.04
N VAL A 532 2.57 10.58 0.06
CA VAL A 532 3.25 9.87 -1.05
C VAL A 532 4.48 9.15 -0.52
N LEU A 533 5.28 9.81 0.33
CA LEU A 533 6.41 9.20 1.02
C LEU A 533 5.99 7.99 1.88
N PHE A 534 4.86 8.10 2.60
CA PHE A 534 4.23 6.97 3.28
C PHE A 534 3.82 5.87 2.28
N GLY A 535 3.25 6.23 1.13
CA GLY A 535 2.91 5.30 0.06
C GLY A 535 4.10 4.50 -0.48
N VAL A 536 5.25 5.14 -0.72
CA VAL A 536 6.49 4.46 -1.13
C VAL A 536 6.94 3.45 -0.09
N SER A 537 6.98 3.84 1.19
CA SER A 537 7.29 2.90 2.27
C SER A 537 6.29 1.73 2.31
N ARG A 538 4.98 2.04 2.28
CA ARG A 538 3.90 1.04 2.37
C ARG A 538 3.85 0.07 1.18
N SER A 539 4.51 0.40 0.06
CA SER A 539 4.67 -0.54 -1.06
C SER A 539 5.39 -1.82 -0.61
N LEU A 540 6.34 -1.74 0.33
CA LEU A 540 7.11 -2.88 0.85
C LEU A 540 6.19 -3.95 1.45
N GLY A 541 5.29 -3.56 2.36
CA GLY A 541 4.32 -4.44 2.99
C GLY A 541 3.25 -4.94 2.03
N ILE A 542 2.67 -4.03 1.22
CA ILE A 542 1.61 -4.38 0.26
C ILE A 542 2.11 -5.38 -0.78
N ALA A 543 3.28 -5.13 -1.39
CA ALA A 543 3.87 -5.99 -2.39
C ALA A 543 4.21 -7.38 -1.81
N SER A 544 4.80 -7.40 -0.61
CA SER A 544 5.11 -8.66 0.09
C SER A 544 3.86 -9.46 0.43
N GLN A 545 2.81 -8.81 0.95
CA GLN A 545 1.55 -9.47 1.28
C GLN A 545 0.77 -9.92 0.02
N PHE A 546 0.91 -9.22 -1.10
CA PHE A 546 0.35 -9.66 -2.38
C PHE A 546 0.97 -10.99 -2.82
N VAL A 547 2.31 -11.10 -2.77
CA VAL A 547 3.04 -12.34 -3.07
C VAL A 547 2.62 -13.46 -2.12
N TRP A 548 2.58 -13.21 -0.80
CA TRP A 548 2.12 -14.19 0.19
C TRP A 548 0.69 -14.66 -0.04
N ALA A 549 -0.23 -13.75 -0.41
CA ALA A 549 -1.62 -14.11 -0.71
C ALA A 549 -1.75 -15.02 -1.93
N ARG A 550 -0.84 -14.91 -2.91
CA ARG A 550 -0.75 -15.84 -4.05
C ARG A 550 -0.07 -17.16 -3.67
N ALA A 551 1.03 -17.10 -2.92
CA ALA A 551 1.77 -18.29 -2.50
C ALA A 551 0.95 -19.20 -1.57
N LEU A 552 0.08 -18.62 -0.73
CA LEU A 552 -0.88 -19.38 0.09
C LEU A 552 -2.19 -19.71 -0.64
N GLY A 553 -2.38 -19.26 -1.88
CA GLY A 553 -3.60 -19.52 -2.66
C GLY A 553 -4.87 -18.99 -1.99
N LEU A 554 -4.81 -17.80 -1.38
CA LEU A 554 -5.95 -17.19 -0.70
C LEU A 554 -7.08 -16.90 -1.70
N PRO A 555 -8.36 -17.11 -1.31
CA PRO A 555 -9.51 -16.93 -2.19
C PRO A 555 -9.83 -15.44 -2.42
N ILE A 556 -10.77 -15.19 -3.34
CA ILE A 556 -11.43 -13.89 -3.47
C ILE A 556 -12.10 -13.47 -2.16
N GLU A 557 -11.88 -12.22 -1.73
CA GLU A 557 -12.57 -11.64 -0.59
C GLU A 557 -14.00 -11.26 -1.01
N ARG A 558 -15.00 -11.82 -0.32
CA ARG A 558 -16.42 -11.65 -0.67
C ARG A 558 -17.34 -11.70 0.56
N PRO A 559 -17.30 -10.69 1.44
CA PRO A 559 -18.21 -10.60 2.58
C PRO A 559 -19.68 -10.49 2.11
N LYS A 560 -20.62 -10.91 2.97
CA LYS A 560 -22.05 -10.67 2.74
C LYS A 560 -22.42 -9.27 3.25
N SER A 561 -23.19 -8.53 2.47
CA SER A 561 -23.87 -7.30 2.91
C SER A 561 -25.29 -7.61 3.41
N VAL A 562 -25.83 -6.73 4.25
CA VAL A 562 -27.20 -6.77 4.78
C VAL A 562 -27.78 -5.36 4.85
N THR A 563 -29.10 -5.24 4.81
CA THR A 563 -29.83 -3.97 5.02
C THR A 563 -30.15 -3.76 6.51
N LEU A 564 -30.60 -2.56 6.89
CA LEU A 564 -31.09 -2.30 8.25
C LEU A 564 -32.27 -3.22 8.62
N SER A 565 -33.25 -3.36 7.74
CA SER A 565 -34.39 -4.27 7.96
C SER A 565 -33.95 -5.73 8.12
N CYS A 566 -32.93 -6.16 7.38
CA CYS A 566 -32.35 -7.50 7.56
C CYS A 566 -31.69 -7.65 8.94
N LEU A 567 -30.99 -6.63 9.44
CA LEU A 567 -30.43 -6.63 10.80
C LEU A 567 -31.54 -6.65 11.88
N GLU A 568 -32.64 -5.93 11.68
CA GLU A 568 -33.82 -5.95 12.56
C GLU A 568 -34.47 -7.34 12.61
N GLU A 569 -34.69 -7.97 11.46
CA GLU A 569 -35.20 -9.34 11.32
C GLU A 569 -34.28 -10.39 11.96
N LEU A 570 -32.95 -10.25 11.82
CA LEU A 570 -31.98 -11.16 12.43
C LEU A 570 -31.89 -10.98 13.95
N SER A 571 -32.03 -9.74 14.44
CA SER A 571 -31.95 -9.42 15.88
C SER A 571 -33.20 -9.88 16.63
N SER A 572 -34.39 -9.66 16.03
CA SER A 572 -35.67 -10.12 16.59
C SER A 572 -35.77 -11.64 16.67
N LYS A 573 -35.28 -12.37 15.65
CA LYS A 573 -35.19 -13.85 15.68
C LYS A 573 -34.23 -14.40 16.74
N SER A 574 -33.27 -13.60 17.21
CA SER A 574 -32.30 -13.98 18.24
C SER A 574 -32.75 -13.62 19.67
N SER A 575 -33.96 -13.05 19.82
CA SER A 575 -34.51 -12.58 21.11
C SER A 575 -35.63 -13.49 21.66
N ASN A 576 -35.91 -14.60 20.97
CA ASN A 576 -36.82 -15.69 21.34
C ASN A 576 -36.03 -17.01 21.40
#